data_AF-A0A2D4GKQ1-F1
#
_entry.id   AF-A0A2D4GKQ1-F1
#
_cell.length_a   1.000
_cell.length_b   1.000
_cell.length_c   1.000
_cell.angle_alpha   90.00
_cell.angle_beta   90.00
_cell.angle_gamma   90.00
#
_symmetry.space_group_name_H-M   'P 1'
#
loop_
_entity.id
_entity.type
_entity.pdbx_description
1 polymer ?
#
loop_
_entity_poly.entity_id
_entity_poly.type
_entity_poly.pdbx_seq_one_letter_code
_entity_poly.pdbx_strand_id
1 'polypeptide(L)'
;VASEYPVILSIEEHCSVEQQRHIAKVFREVFGDQLLARPVEASADQLPSPTQLKVKVIIKHKKLGPKGDVDVNTEDKKEEKKQQGELYMWDTIDQKWTRHYCAVANGKLSFSDDIEQNAEEEPSREVKSTELHYSE
;
A
#
# COMPACT_ATOMS: atom_id res chain seq x y z
N VAL A 1 16.15 7.19 19.24
CA VAL A 1 15.86 8.27 18.27
C VAL A 1 17.14 8.54 17.48
N ALA A 2 17.07 8.64 16.15
CA ALA A 2 18.25 8.68 15.27
C ALA A 2 18.57 10.07 14.68
N SER A 3 17.60 10.98 14.61
CA SER A 3 17.76 12.32 14.02
C SER A 3 16.69 13.28 14.52
N GLU A 4 17.01 14.57 14.60
CA GLU A 4 16.07 15.65 14.94
C GLU A 4 15.43 16.31 13.71
N TYR A 5 15.88 15.95 12.50
CA TYR A 5 15.39 16.52 11.25
C TYR A 5 13.98 16.02 10.89
N PRO A 6 13.23 16.75 10.05
CA PRO A 6 11.83 16.42 9.77
C PRO A 6 11.64 15.02 9.18
N VAL A 7 10.48 14.44 9.47
CA VAL A 7 10.00 13.20 8.84
C VAL A 7 8.88 13.55 7.87
N ILE A 8 8.98 13.05 6.64
CA ILE A 8 7.92 13.19 5.63
C ILE A 8 7.22 11.84 5.49
N LEU A 9 5.93 11.81 5.84
CA LEU A 9 5.06 10.67 5.62
C LEU A 9 4.41 10.80 4.25
N SER A 10 4.86 9.99 3.29
CA SER A 10 4.23 9.89 1.96
C SER A 10 3.07 8.91 2.04
N ILE A 11 1.85 9.43 2.05
CA ILE A 11 0.64 8.63 2.22
C ILE A 11 0.05 8.29 0.85
N GLU A 12 0.09 7.01 0.50
CA GLU A 12 -0.76 6.42 -0.53
C GLU A 12 -2.07 5.98 0.13
N GLU A 13 -3.20 6.47 -0.38
CA GLU A 13 -4.49 6.31 0.29
C GLU A 13 -5.52 5.80 -0.71
N HIS A 14 -6.22 4.75 -0.29
CA HIS A 14 -7.26 4.04 -1.02
C HIS A 14 -8.46 3.86 -0.09
N CYS A 15 -8.80 4.89 0.67
CA CYS A 15 -9.84 4.87 1.69
C CYS A 15 -11.02 5.75 1.27
N SER A 16 -12.15 5.58 1.96
CA SER A 16 -13.29 6.47 1.77
C SER A 16 -13.02 7.85 2.40
N VAL A 17 -13.78 8.87 1.99
CA VAL A 17 -13.67 10.23 2.57
C VAL A 17 -13.89 10.21 4.10
N GLU A 18 -14.73 9.32 4.62
CA GLU A 18 -14.94 9.18 6.06
C GLU A 18 -13.69 8.65 6.77
N GLN A 19 -13.03 7.65 6.18
CA GLN A 19 -11.77 7.12 6.67
C GLN A 19 -10.64 8.16 6.56
N GLN A 20 -10.58 8.96 5.49
CA GLN A 20 -9.63 10.08 5.37
C GLN A 20 -9.80 11.10 6.49
N ARG A 21 -11.06 11.46 6.82
CA ARG A 21 -11.34 12.35 7.97
C ARG A 21 -10.88 11.74 9.29
N HIS A 22 -11.06 10.44 9.45
CA HIS A 22 -10.58 9.72 10.64
C HIS A 22 -9.06 9.78 10.73
N ILE A 23 -8.34 9.47 9.64
CA ILE A 23 -6.87 9.55 9.57
C ILE A 23 -6.40 10.98 9.89
N ALA A 24 -7.03 12.00 9.33
CA ALA A 24 -6.68 13.40 9.61
C ALA A 24 -6.96 13.82 11.07
N LYS A 25 -7.95 13.22 11.73
CA LYS A 25 -8.17 13.41 13.17
C LYS A 25 -7.05 12.74 13.98
N VAL A 26 -6.74 11.49 13.66
CA VAL A 26 -5.68 10.72 14.34
C VAL A 26 -4.32 11.40 14.19
N PHE A 27 -3.95 11.89 13.00
CA PHE A 27 -2.69 12.62 12.83
C PHE A 27 -2.60 13.87 13.70
N ARG A 28 -3.69 14.63 13.85
CA ARG A 28 -3.71 15.80 14.72
C ARG A 28 -3.60 15.43 16.20
N GLU A 29 -4.27 14.36 16.61
CA GLU A 29 -4.26 13.88 17.99
C GLU A 29 -2.90 13.30 18.40
N VAL A 30 -2.32 12.45 17.55
CA VAL A 30 -1.08 11.72 17.84
C VAL A 30 0.16 12.60 17.65
N PHE A 31 0.25 13.34 16.55
CA PHE A 31 1.43 14.17 16.28
C PHE A 31 1.36 15.53 16.96
N GLY A 32 0.15 16.04 17.28
CA GLY A 32 -0.03 17.31 17.97
C GLY A 32 0.77 18.45 17.34
N ASP A 33 1.60 19.10 18.14
CA ASP A 33 2.44 20.24 17.70
C ASP A 33 3.59 19.84 16.76
N GLN A 34 3.94 18.56 16.69
CA GLN A 34 4.93 18.06 15.73
C GLN A 34 4.37 18.05 14.32
N LEU A 35 3.05 17.97 14.14
CA LEU A 35 2.44 18.02 12.82
C LEU A 35 2.62 19.42 12.20
N LEU A 36 3.20 19.46 11.00
CA LEU A 36 3.26 20.69 10.22
C LEU A 36 1.90 20.96 9.55
N ALA A 37 0.97 21.53 10.30
CA ALA A 37 -0.39 21.83 9.83
C ALA A 37 -0.54 23.21 9.16
N ARG A 38 0.45 24.09 9.29
CA ARG A 38 0.46 25.45 8.73
C ARG A 38 1.82 25.73 8.07
N PRO A 39 1.87 26.61 7.06
CA PRO A 39 3.14 27.10 6.52
C PRO A 39 4.02 27.69 7.64
N VAL A 40 5.33 27.47 7.56
CA VAL A 40 6.30 28.06 8.50
C VAL A 40 6.31 29.59 8.34
N GLU A 41 6.30 30.06 7.10
CA GLU A 41 6.21 31.47 6.73
C GLU A 41 5.19 31.63 5.60
N ALA A 42 4.27 32.58 5.73
CA ALA A 42 3.15 32.74 4.80
C ALA A 42 3.55 33.34 3.44
N SER A 43 4.64 34.12 3.42
CA SER A 43 5.13 34.85 2.24
C SER A 43 6.52 34.37 1.80
N ALA A 44 6.86 33.11 2.08
CA ALA A 44 8.16 32.56 1.68
C ALA A 44 8.13 32.16 0.20
N ASP A 45 9.13 32.63 -0.55
CA ASP A 45 9.33 32.27 -1.96
C ASP A 45 10.09 30.94 -2.13
N GLN A 46 10.55 30.34 -1.02
CA GLN A 46 11.33 29.11 -1.00
C GLN A 46 10.85 28.17 0.10
N LEU A 47 11.20 26.89 -0.06
CA LEU A 47 10.92 25.89 0.99
C LEU A 47 11.79 26.14 2.23
N PRO A 48 11.27 25.86 3.43
CA PRO A 48 12.05 25.97 4.66
C PRO A 48 13.21 24.96 4.67
N SER A 49 14.32 25.36 5.31
CA SER A 49 15.46 24.47 5.53
C SER A 49 15.12 23.30 6.47
N PRO A 50 15.87 22.18 6.43
CA PRO A 50 15.68 21.08 7.38
C PRO A 50 15.77 21.52 8.85
N THR A 51 16.60 22.53 9.14
CA THR A 51 16.76 23.11 10.48
C THR A 51 15.49 23.82 10.95
N GLN A 52 14.82 24.56 10.07
CA GLN A 52 13.53 25.22 10.37
C GLN A 52 12.39 24.22 10.61
N LEU A 53 12.58 22.96 10.20
CA LEU A 53 11.59 21.89 10.30
C LEU A 53 11.98 20.80 11.32
N LYS A 54 12.93 21.07 12.22
CA LYS A 54 13.30 20.10 13.25
C LYS A 54 12.07 19.62 14.04
N VAL A 55 12.03 18.32 14.30
CA VAL A 55 10.98 17.62 15.05
C VAL A 55 9.58 17.74 14.40
N LYS A 56 9.50 18.16 13.13
CA LYS A 56 8.24 18.24 12.40
C LYS A 56 7.95 16.96 11.62
N VAL A 57 6.67 16.57 11.65
CA VAL A 57 6.08 15.54 10.80
C VAL A 57 5.30 16.23 9.69
N ILE A 58 5.63 15.92 8.44
CA ILE A 58 5.04 16.50 7.25
C ILE A 58 4.25 15.43 6.50
N ILE A 59 3.00 15.72 6.15
CA ILE A 59 2.16 14.80 5.37
C ILE A 59 2.28 15.18 3.90
N LYS A 60 2.81 14.27 3.08
CA LYS A 60 2.75 14.36 1.62
C LYS A 60 1.57 13.52 1.15
N HIS A 61 0.52 14.20 0.66
CA HIS A 61 -0.68 13.56 0.14
C HIS A 61 -1.30 14.39 -1.00
N LYS A 62 -2.23 13.81 -1.77
CA LYS A 62 -2.96 14.52 -2.83
C LYS A 62 -3.76 15.66 -2.20
N LYS A 63 -3.54 16.89 -2.65
CA LYS A 63 -4.25 18.08 -2.16
C LYS A 63 -5.38 18.45 -3.11
N LEU A 64 -6.57 18.66 -2.57
CA LEU A 64 -7.71 19.20 -3.33
C LEU A 64 -7.43 20.64 -3.76
N GLY A 65 -8.02 21.05 -4.88
CA GLY A 65 -7.87 22.41 -5.42
C GLY A 65 -8.40 23.49 -4.47
N PRO A 66 -8.08 24.78 -4.72
CA PRO A 66 -8.42 25.91 -3.84
C PRO A 66 -9.92 26.09 -3.57
N LYS A 67 -10.79 25.59 -4.46
CA LYS A 67 -12.25 25.66 -4.32
C LYS A 67 -12.83 24.56 -3.44
N GLY A 68 -12.00 23.65 -2.93
CA GLY A 68 -12.47 22.48 -2.21
C GLY A 68 -13.36 21.58 -3.07
N ASP A 69 -13.27 21.74 -4.41
CA ASP A 69 -13.90 20.83 -5.35
C ASP A 69 -13.38 19.45 -4.99
N VAL A 70 -14.26 18.65 -4.40
CA VAL A 70 -14.04 17.22 -4.26
C VAL A 70 -13.73 16.78 -5.68
N ASP A 71 -12.51 16.32 -5.91
CA ASP A 71 -12.18 15.69 -7.17
C ASP A 71 -12.99 14.40 -7.19
N VAL A 72 -14.27 14.52 -7.59
CA VAL A 72 -15.14 13.41 -7.96
C VAL A 72 -14.68 12.87 -9.33
N ASN A 73 -13.37 12.92 -9.62
CA ASN A 73 -12.74 11.87 -10.39
C ASN A 73 -12.73 10.59 -9.54
N THR A 74 -13.94 10.09 -9.32
CA THR A 74 -14.27 8.68 -9.42
C THR A 74 -14.29 8.27 -10.91
N GLU A 75 -13.55 8.95 -11.79
CA GLU A 75 -13.27 8.45 -13.12
C GLU A 75 -12.06 7.52 -13.00
N ASP A 76 -12.38 6.25 -12.81
CA ASP A 76 -11.78 5.19 -13.62
C ASP A 76 -10.24 5.26 -13.78
N LYS A 77 -9.52 5.36 -12.66
CA LYS A 77 -8.45 4.37 -12.53
C LYS A 77 -9.18 3.06 -12.36
N LYS A 78 -9.54 2.44 -13.48
CA LYS A 78 -9.73 1.00 -13.57
C LYS A 78 -8.41 0.46 -13.04
N GLU A 79 -8.33 0.26 -11.72
CA GLU A 79 -7.32 -0.60 -11.15
C GLU A 79 -7.56 -1.88 -11.92
N GLU A 80 -6.69 -2.14 -12.90
CA GLU A 80 -6.59 -3.46 -13.46
C GLU A 80 -6.43 -4.33 -12.23
N LYS A 81 -7.48 -5.12 -11.90
CA LYS A 81 -7.41 -6.08 -10.82
C LYS A 81 -6.19 -6.92 -11.17
N LYS A 82 -5.09 -6.64 -10.49
CA LYS A 82 -3.85 -7.37 -10.70
C LYS A 82 -4.22 -8.78 -10.29
N GLN A 83 -4.38 -9.65 -11.27
CA GLN A 83 -4.74 -11.03 -11.02
C GLN A 83 -3.44 -11.72 -10.58
N GLN A 84 -3.11 -11.52 -9.31
CA GLN A 84 -1.89 -11.97 -8.67
C GLN A 84 -2.22 -12.60 -7.33
N GLY A 85 -1.40 -13.54 -6.88
CA GLY A 85 -1.59 -14.25 -5.64
C GLY A 85 -0.76 -15.52 -5.56
N GLU A 86 -0.95 -16.28 -4.49
CA GLU A 86 -0.23 -17.52 -4.26
C GLU A 86 -0.95 -18.68 -4.97
N LEU A 87 -0.19 -19.48 -5.71
CA LEU A 87 -0.66 -20.74 -6.29
C LEU A 87 0.26 -21.87 -5.86
N TYR A 88 -0.32 -23.05 -5.67
CA TYR A 88 0.43 -24.28 -5.46
C TYR A 88 0.66 -24.96 -6.80
N MET A 89 1.90 -25.34 -7.09
CA MET A 89 2.30 -26.07 -8.27
C MET A 89 2.89 -27.40 -7.83
N TRP A 90 2.62 -28.47 -8.57
CA TRP A 90 3.20 -29.77 -8.25
C TRP A 90 4.61 -29.86 -8.82
N ASP A 91 5.60 -30.03 -7.94
CA ASP A 91 6.97 -30.34 -8.34
C ASP A 91 7.10 -31.84 -8.60
N THR A 92 7.31 -32.18 -9.88
CA THR A 92 7.48 -33.57 -10.32
C THR A 92 8.82 -34.18 -9.93
N ILE A 93 9.82 -33.39 -9.58
CA ILE A 93 11.15 -33.85 -9.16
C ILE A 93 11.07 -34.27 -7.69
N ASP A 94 10.64 -33.36 -6.83
CA ASP A 94 10.57 -33.59 -5.38
C ASP A 94 9.26 -34.24 -4.92
N GLN A 95 8.29 -34.45 -5.81
CA GLN A 95 6.98 -35.04 -5.52
C GLN A 95 6.24 -34.29 -4.40
N LYS A 96 6.23 -32.97 -4.47
CA LYS A 96 5.64 -32.09 -3.45
C LYS A 96 4.91 -30.90 -4.08
N TRP A 97 3.92 -30.36 -3.38
CA TRP A 97 3.32 -29.08 -3.75
C TRP A 97 4.22 -27.92 -3.29
N THR A 98 4.62 -27.07 -4.22
CA THR A 98 5.43 -25.87 -3.97
C THR A 98 4.57 -24.63 -4.12
N ARG A 99 4.76 -23.65 -3.24
CA ARG A 99 4.00 -22.40 -3.22
C ARG A 99 4.76 -21.34 -4.01
N HIS A 100 4.10 -20.73 -4.99
CA HIS A 100 4.67 -19.69 -5.84
C HIS A 100 3.82 -18.44 -5.81
N TYR A 101 4.46 -17.27 -5.88
CA TYR A 101 3.75 -16.03 -6.15
C TYR A 101 3.56 -15.89 -7.66
N CYS A 102 2.30 -15.79 -8.08
CA CYS A 102 1.90 -15.75 -9.47
C CYS A 102 1.28 -14.41 -9.81
N ALA A 103 1.50 -13.93 -11.03
CA ALA A 103 0.88 -12.73 -11.56
C ALA A 103 0.50 -12.92 -13.03
N VAL A 104 -0.71 -12.47 -13.39
CA VAL A 104 -1.18 -12.41 -14.78
C VAL A 104 -1.13 -10.96 -15.25
N ALA A 105 -0.37 -10.72 -16.31
CA ALA A 105 -0.30 -9.44 -17.00
C ALA A 105 -0.16 -9.66 -18.51
N ASN A 106 -0.85 -8.85 -19.32
CA ASN A 106 -0.78 -8.93 -20.79
C ASN A 106 -1.05 -10.33 -21.36
N GLY A 107 -1.99 -11.08 -20.76
CA GLY A 107 -2.33 -12.44 -21.17
C GLY A 107 -1.27 -13.51 -20.84
N LYS A 108 -0.23 -13.17 -20.07
CA LYS A 108 0.81 -14.10 -19.64
C LYS A 108 0.74 -14.31 -18.13
N LEU A 109 0.83 -15.58 -17.70
CA LEU A 109 1.06 -15.97 -16.31
C LEU A 109 2.58 -16.08 -16.07
N SER A 110 3.08 -15.37 -15.05
CA SER A 110 4.43 -15.50 -14.53
C SER A 110 4.37 -15.96 -13.07
N PHE A 111 5.33 -16.78 -12.66
CA PHE A 111 5.47 -17.30 -11.30
C PHE A 111 6.90 -17.05 -10.78
N SER A 112 7.04 -16.79 -9.48
CA SER A 112 8.34 -16.67 -8.81
C SER A 112 8.95 -18.03 -8.50
N ASP A 113 10.18 -18.03 -7.99
CA ASP A 113 10.75 -19.19 -7.30
C ASP A 113 9.89 -19.58 -6.09
N ASP A 114 10.11 -20.81 -5.63
CA ASP A 114 9.45 -21.41 -4.47
C ASP A 114 9.57 -20.50 -3.24
N ILE A 115 8.44 -20.19 -2.63
CA ILE A 115 8.42 -19.47 -1.36
C ILE A 115 8.63 -20.50 -0.25
N GLU A 116 9.89 -20.73 0.12
CA GLU A 116 10.26 -21.63 1.22
C GLU A 116 9.38 -21.35 2.46
N GLN A 117 8.67 -22.38 2.92
CA GLN A 117 7.91 -22.30 4.16
C GLN A 117 8.92 -22.25 5.32
N ASN A 118 8.96 -21.15 6.06
CA ASN A 118 9.42 -21.22 7.45
C ASN A 118 8.47 -22.19 8.17
N ALA A 119 9.00 -23.34 8.57
CA ALA A 119 8.28 -24.56 8.92
C ALA A 119 7.54 -24.52 10.28
N GLU A 120 6.70 -23.51 10.56
CA GLU A 120 5.98 -23.43 11.84
C GLU A 120 4.46 -23.20 11.78
N GLU A 121 3.81 -23.08 10.62
CA GLU A 121 2.34 -22.97 10.56
C GLU A 121 1.71 -23.85 9.46
N GLU A 122 1.46 -25.12 9.78
CA GLU A 122 0.49 -25.96 9.08
C GLU A 122 -0.90 -25.80 9.72
N PRO A 123 -1.95 -25.52 8.93
CA PRO A 123 -3.22 -26.19 9.15
C PRO A 123 -3.55 -27.01 7.91
N SER A 124 -3.43 -28.32 8.07
CA SER A 124 -3.93 -29.34 7.16
C SER A 124 -5.36 -29.02 6.72
N ARG A 125 -5.52 -28.61 5.46
CA ARG A 125 -6.80 -28.61 4.78
C ARG A 125 -6.72 -29.58 3.62
N GLU A 126 -7.19 -30.81 3.86
CA GLU A 126 -7.54 -31.76 2.82
C GLU A 126 -8.44 -31.08 1.79
N VAL A 127 -7.89 -30.73 0.63
CA VAL A 127 -8.69 -30.28 -0.52
C VAL A 127 -9.30 -31.54 -1.15
N LYS A 128 -10.59 -31.76 -0.89
CA LYS A 128 -11.36 -32.81 -1.54
C LYS A 128 -11.37 -32.57 -3.05
N SER A 129 -10.90 -33.59 -3.78
CA SER A 129 -10.90 -33.71 -5.23
C SER A 129 -12.31 -33.58 -5.81
N THR A 130 -12.59 -32.47 -6.49
CA THR A 130 -13.71 -32.18 -7.42
C THR A 130 -13.53 -30.71 -7.81
N GLU A 131 -13.40 -30.23 -9.05
CA GLU A 131 -13.70 -30.73 -10.39
C GLU A 131 -12.58 -30.24 -11.33
N LEU A 132 -12.08 -31.13 -12.19
CA LEU A 132 -11.15 -30.78 -13.26
C LEU A 132 -11.93 -30.03 -14.35
N HIS A 133 -11.68 -28.73 -14.51
CA HIS A 133 -12.09 -28.00 -15.70
C HIS A 133 -11.24 -28.47 -16.89
N TYR A 134 -11.68 -29.53 -17.55
CA TYR A 134 -11.39 -29.76 -18.96
C TYR A 134 -12.48 -29.05 -19.76
N SER A 135 -12.12 -27.98 -20.44
CA SER A 135 -12.86 -27.54 -21.63
C SER A 135 -11.94 -27.75 -22.83
N GLU A 136 -12.48 -28.50 -23.79
CA GLU A 136 -11.92 -28.81 -25.12
C GLU A 136 -11.30 -27.62 -25.87
#